data_AF-A0AA40AW92-F1
#
_entry.id   AF-A0AA40AW92-F1
#
_cell.length_a   1.000
_cell.length_b   1.000
_cell.length_c   1.000
_cell.angle_alpha   90.00
_cell.angle_beta   90.00
_cell.angle_gamma   90.00
#
_symmetry.space_group_name_H-M   'P 1'
#
loop_
_entity.id
_entity.type
_entity.pdbx_description
1 polymer ?
#
loop_
_entity_poly.entity_id
_entity_poly.type
_entity_poly.pdbx_seq_one_letter_code
_entity_poly.pdbx_strand_id
1 'polypeptide(L)'
;MSDVDLGTAFIPALHKPPALLPIARHRETLLYMIETYPVTVVVGQTGSGKSTQIPQFLEQAGWCADGKIIAVTQVRAFAVPA
;
A
#
# COMPACT_ATOMS: atom_id res chain seq x y z
N MET A 1 21.90 -11.27 -24.01
CA MET A 1 21.25 -11.82 -22.80
C MET A 1 20.07 -10.92 -22.57
N SER A 2 18.88 -11.37 -22.96
CA SER A 2 17.69 -10.55 -23.18
C SER A 2 17.27 -9.79 -21.93
N ASP A 3 17.39 -8.46 -21.98
CA ASP A 3 16.59 -7.54 -21.20
C ASP A 3 15.12 -7.86 -21.42
N VAL A 4 14.46 -8.40 -20.40
CA VAL A 4 13.01 -8.54 -20.37
C VAL A 4 12.46 -7.13 -20.16
N ASP A 5 11.97 -6.51 -21.24
CA ASP A 5 11.29 -5.23 -21.18
C ASP A 5 9.94 -5.38 -20.44
N LEU A 6 9.99 -5.16 -19.13
CA LEU A 6 8.83 -5.10 -18.22
C LEU A 6 7.85 -3.96 -18.57
N GLY A 7 8.17 -3.08 -19.52
CA GLY A 7 7.25 -2.05 -20.03
C GLY A 7 6.10 -2.59 -20.89
N THR A 8 6.20 -3.83 -21.38
CA THR A 8 5.29 -4.35 -22.41
C THR A 8 3.95 -4.90 -21.87
N ALA A 9 3.75 -4.98 -20.55
CA ALA A 9 2.57 -5.60 -19.93
C ALA A 9 1.67 -4.63 -19.13
N PHE A 10 1.84 -3.31 -19.27
CA PHE A 10 0.88 -2.37 -18.68
C PHE A 10 -0.38 -2.31 -19.55
N ILE A 11 -1.49 -2.84 -19.04
CA ILE A 11 -2.81 -2.74 -19.67
C ILE A 11 -3.58 -1.61 -18.98
N PRO A 12 -3.66 -0.39 -19.56
CA PRO A 12 -4.23 0.78 -18.88
C PRO A 12 -5.68 0.55 -18.44
N ALA A 13 -6.45 -0.22 -19.21
CA ALA A 13 -7.84 -0.55 -18.92
C ALA A 13 -8.04 -1.42 -17.66
N LEU A 14 -7.03 -2.21 -17.26
CA LEU A 14 -7.07 -3.04 -16.05
C LEU A 14 -6.45 -2.35 -14.84
N HIS A 15 -5.77 -1.22 -15.05
CA HIS A 15 -5.19 -0.44 -13.97
C HIS A 15 -6.24 0.47 -13.34
N LYS A 16 -6.59 0.18 -12.08
CA LYS A 16 -7.35 1.12 -11.27
C LYS A 16 -6.38 2.08 -10.56
N PRO A 17 -6.41 3.39 -10.87
CA PRO A 17 -5.52 4.35 -10.22
C PRO A 17 -5.65 4.30 -8.69
N PRO A 18 -4.53 4.33 -7.94
CA PRO A 18 -4.53 4.38 -6.48
C PRO A 18 -5.41 5.50 -5.91
N ALA A 19 -5.45 6.64 -6.59
CA ALA A 19 -6.28 7.80 -6.23
C ALA A 19 -7.79 7.51 -6.24
N LEU A 20 -8.25 6.48 -6.95
CA LEU A 20 -9.67 6.07 -6.99
C LEU A 20 -10.04 5.06 -5.88
N LEU A 21 -9.08 4.62 -5.06
CA LEU A 21 -9.37 3.71 -3.95
C LEU A 21 -9.99 4.50 -2.78
N PRO A 22 -11.02 3.95 -2.10
CA PRO A 22 -11.71 4.65 -1.01
C PRO A 22 -10.80 5.14 0.13
N ILE A 23 -9.63 4.53 0.32
CA ILE A 23 -8.67 4.94 1.35
C ILE A 23 -7.88 6.20 0.98
N ALA A 24 -7.76 6.54 -0.31
CA ALA A 24 -6.92 7.65 -0.77
C ALA A 24 -7.38 9.01 -0.18
N ARG A 25 -8.69 9.24 -0.09
CA ARG A 25 -9.27 10.45 0.52
C ARG A 25 -8.97 10.60 2.02
N HIS A 26 -8.51 9.53 2.68
CA HIS A 26 -8.21 9.52 4.11
C HIS A 26 -6.71 9.56 4.40
N ARG A 27 -5.86 9.74 3.38
CA ARG A 27 -4.39 9.68 3.50
C ARG A 27 -3.86 10.60 4.61
N GLU A 28 -4.22 11.88 4.57
CA GLU A 28 -3.71 12.88 5.52
C GLU A 28 -4.16 12.60 6.94
N THR A 29 -5.45 12.31 7.14
CA THR A 29 -5.99 11.95 8.46
C THR A 29 -5.34 10.68 9.01
N LEU A 30 -5.09 9.69 8.15
CA LEU A 30 -4.44 8.44 8.53
C LEU A 30 -2.99 8.68 8.97
N LEU A 31 -2.22 9.47 8.22
CA LEU A 31 -0.84 9.81 8.58
C LEU A 31 -0.78 10.62 9.89
N TYR A 32 -1.67 11.59 10.06
CA TYR A 32 -1.79 12.34 11.31
C TYR A 32 -2.10 11.43 12.50
N MET A 33 -3.04 10.50 12.36
CA MET A 33 -3.39 9.56 13.43
C MET A 33 -2.22 8.64 13.80
N ILE A 34 -1.49 8.13 12.80
CA ILE A 34 -0.35 7.23 13.05
C ILE A 34 0.81 7.98 13.71
N GLU A 35 1.04 9.24 13.36
CA GLU A 35 2.04 10.09 14.01
C GLU A 35 1.65 10.44 15.46
N THR A 36 0.35 10.67 15.70
CA THR A 36 -0.16 11.12 17.00
C THR A 36 -0.33 9.97 17.99
N TYR A 37 -0.75 8.80 17.51
CA TYR A 37 -1.15 7.66 18.35
C TYR A 37 -0.24 6.46 18.09
N PRO A 38 0.39 5.89 19.13
CA PRO A 38 1.23 4.70 18.99
C PRO A 38 0.51 3.48 18.39
N VAL A 39 -0.81 3.41 18.54
CA VAL A 39 -1.66 2.35 17.98
C VAL A 39 -2.87 2.99 17.31
N THR A 40 -3.06 2.68 16.02
CA THR A 40 -4.20 3.15 15.22
C THR A 40 -4.97 1.95 14.65
N VAL A 41 -6.28 1.88 14.92
CA VAL A 41 -7.16 0.84 14.37
C VAL A 41 -7.87 1.37 13.13
N VAL A 42 -7.59 0.76 11.96
CA VAL A 42 -8.17 1.16 10.68
C VAL A 42 -9.27 0.18 10.26
N VAL A 43 -10.51 0.66 10.18
CA VAL A 43 -11.67 -0.14 9.75
C VAL A 43 -12.09 0.26 8.34
N GLY A 44 -12.42 -0.72 7.50
CA GLY A 44 -13.01 -0.48 6.19
C GLY A 44 -13.33 -1.79 5.47
N GLN A 45 -14.24 -1.75 4.49
CA GLN A 45 -14.64 -2.94 3.71
C GLN A 45 -13.47 -3.53 2.91
N THR A 46 -13.49 -4.84 2.64
CA THR A 46 -12.57 -5.50 1.70
C THR A 46 -12.61 -4.79 0.33
N GLY A 47 -11.46 -4.63 -0.33
CA GLY A 47 -11.36 -3.90 -1.60
C GLY A 47 -11.23 -2.37 -1.46
N SER A 48 -11.26 -1.82 -0.25
CA SER A 48 -11.07 -0.38 -0.02
C SER A 48 -9.62 0.11 -0.22
N GLY A 49 -8.66 -0.80 -0.39
CA GLY A 49 -7.24 -0.49 -0.57
C GLY A 49 -6.40 -0.45 0.71
N LYS A 50 -6.91 -0.90 1.87
CA LYS A 50 -6.17 -0.85 3.16
C LYS A 50 -4.79 -1.51 3.08
N SER A 51 -4.74 -2.82 2.85
CA SER A 51 -3.49 -3.59 2.87
C SER A 51 -2.54 -3.21 1.72
N THR A 52 -3.03 -2.58 0.65
CA THR A 52 -2.23 -2.19 -0.50
C THR A 52 -1.69 -0.76 -0.41
N GLN A 53 -2.45 0.18 0.14
CA GLN A 53 -2.12 1.61 0.11
C GLN A 53 -1.51 2.14 1.41
N ILE A 54 -1.89 1.61 2.57
CA ILE A 54 -1.35 2.09 3.86
C ILE A 54 0.18 1.99 3.91
N PRO A 55 0.81 0.85 3.53
CA PRO A 55 2.27 0.76 3.53
C PRO A 55 2.94 1.78 2.60
N GLN A 56 2.33 2.05 1.43
CA GLN A 56 2.84 3.03 0.47
C GLN A 56 2.77 4.46 1.03
N PHE A 57 1.68 4.81 1.73
CA PHE A 57 1.56 6.13 2.35
C PHE A 57 2.60 6.35 3.45
N LEU A 58 2.87 5.32 4.24
CA LEU A 58 3.88 5.36 5.30
C LEU A 58 5.29 5.49 4.73
N GLU A 59 5.61 4.72 3.69
CA GLU A 59 6.90 4.80 3.00
C GLU A 59 7.11 6.21 2.40
N GLN A 60 6.12 6.74 1.67
CA GLN A 60 6.15 8.09 1.12
C GLN A 60 6.21 9.20 2.18
N ALA A 61 5.73 8.92 3.39
CA ALA A 61 5.80 9.83 4.53
C ALA A 61 7.12 9.73 5.31
N GLY A 62 8.07 8.90 4.85
CA GLY A 62 9.40 8.78 5.45
C GLY A 62 9.49 7.81 6.63
N TRP A 63 8.49 6.95 6.85
CA TRP A 63 8.49 6.01 7.99
C TRP A 63 9.53 4.89 7.88
N CYS A 64 10.10 4.70 6.69
CA CYS A 64 11.24 3.79 6.45
C CYS A 64 12.61 4.49 6.54
N ALA A 65 12.67 5.76 6.97
CA ALA A 65 13.94 6.45 7.20
C ALA A 65 14.72 5.81 8.37
N ASP A 66 16.03 6.08 8.43
CA ASP A 66 16.92 5.64 9.52
C ASP A 66 16.99 4.11 9.72
N GLY A 67 16.83 3.35 8.63
CA GLY A 67 16.87 1.89 8.67
C GLY A 67 15.62 1.23 9.25
N LYS A 68 14.54 1.98 9.45
CA LYS A 68 13.23 1.44 9.86
C LYS A 68 12.58 0.69 8.70
N ILE A 69 11.77 -0.33 9.04
CA ILE A 69 11.04 -1.15 8.07
C ILE A 69 9.55 -1.18 8.39
N ILE A 70 8.72 -1.20 7.35
CA ILE A 70 7.28 -1.44 7.48
C ILE A 70 7.03 -2.94 7.34
N ALA A 71 6.56 -3.57 8.42
CA ALA A 71 6.12 -4.95 8.40
C ALA A 71 4.61 -5.04 8.18
N VAL A 72 4.19 -5.81 7.17
CA VAL A 72 2.79 -6.10 6.89
C VAL A 72 2.56 -7.59 7.07
N THR A 73 1.74 -7.97 8.06
CA THR A 73 1.36 -9.37 8.28
C THR A 73 0.02 -9.65 7.60
N GLN A 74 -0.10 -10.84 7.01
CA GLN A 74 -1.33 -11.31 6.39
C GLN A 74 -1.69 -12.69 6.94
N VAL A 75 -2.95 -12.88 7.32
CA VAL A 75 -3.43 -14.12 7.96
C VAL A 75 -3.43 -15.31 6.99
N ARG A 76 -3.55 -15.07 5.68
CA ARG A 76 -3.54 -16.10 4.64
C ARG A 76 -2.32 -15.93 3.74
N ALA A 77 -1.49 -16.96 3.64
CA ALA A 77 -0.48 -17.05 2.59
C ALA A 77 -1.19 -17.30 1.26
N PHE A 78 -1.10 -16.34 0.32
CA PHE A 78 -1.42 -16.63 -1.07
C PHE A 78 -0.11 -17.10 -1.71
N ALA A 79 -0.03 -18.38 -2.05
CA ALA A 79 1.09 -18.88 -2.84
C ALA A 79 1.01 -18.19 -4.21
N VAL A 80 2.02 -17.38 -4.53
CA VAL A 80 2.26 -16.98 -5.92
C VAL A 80 2.96 -18.20 -6.54
N PRO A 81 2.36 -18.90 -7.51
CA PRO A 81 3.07 -19.96 -8.22
C PRO A 81 4.32 -19.35 -8.87
N ALA A 82 5.47 -20.00 -8.64
CA ALA A 82 6.74 -19.69 -9.28
C ALA A 82 6.67 -19.95 -10.78
#